data_AF-A0A379WP37-F1
#
_entry.id   AF-A0A379WP37-F1
#
_cell.length_a   1.000
_cell.length_b   1.000
_cell.length_c   1.000
_cell.angle_alpha   90.00
_cell.angle_beta   90.00
_cell.angle_gamma   90.00
#
_symmetry.space_group_name_H-M   'P 1'
#
loop_
_entity.id
_entity.type
_entity.pdbx_description
1 polymer ?
#
loop_
_entity_poly.entity_id
_entity_poly.type
_entity_poly.pdbx_seq_one_letter_code
_entity_poly.pdbx_strand_id
1 'polypeptide(L)' 'MFGDTDGKRDAMLRFTKPVTGGYYFAPSLDRLLAL' A
#
# COMPACT_ATOMS: atom_id res chain seq x y z
N MET A 1 2.56 -10.96 -3.30
CA MET A 1 3.56 -9.91 -3.64
C MET A 1 4.77 -9.98 -2.71
N PHE A 2 4.60 -9.84 -1.39
CA PHE A 2 5.72 -9.83 -0.42
C PHE A 2 6.10 -11.20 0.19
N GLY A 3 5.27 -12.23 -0.02
CA GLY A 3 5.56 -13.61 0.38
C GLY A 3 4.79 -14.11 1.60
N ASP A 4 3.94 -13.28 2.22
CA ASP A 4 3.25 -13.62 3.47
C ASP A 4 2.26 -14.78 3.36
N THR A 5 1.68 -15.00 2.17
CA THR A 5 0.64 -16.02 1.97
C THR A 5 1.20 -17.41 1.66
N ASP A 6 2.26 -17.50 0.86
CA ASP A 6 2.72 -18.78 0.30
C ASP A 6 4.24 -18.87 0.06
N GLY A 7 5.01 -17.93 0.63
CA GLY A 7 6.46 -17.85 0.48
C GLY A 7 6.94 -17.39 -0.90
N LYS A 8 6.07 -17.19 -1.90
CA LYS A 8 6.46 -16.72 -3.24
C LYS A 8 6.44 -15.19 -3.29
N ARG A 9 7.47 -14.63 -3.93
CA ARG A 9 7.66 -13.18 -4.07
C ARG A 9 7.45 -12.71 -5.49
N ASP A 10 7.06 -11.45 -5.62
CA ASP A 10 6.89 -10.80 -6.91
C ASP A 10 8.23 -10.74 -7.67
N ALA A 11 8.22 -11.13 -8.95
CA ALA A 11 9.41 -11.15 -9.79
C ALA A 11 9.96 -9.74 -10.09
N MET A 12 9.12 -8.69 -10.04
CA MET A 12 9.55 -7.30 -10.23
C MET A 12 10.56 -6.86 -9.16
N LEU A 13 10.51 -7.46 -7.97
CA LEU A 13 11.43 -7.16 -6.86
C LEU A 13 12.90 -7.53 -7.16
N ARG A 14 13.19 -8.14 -8.31
CA ARG A 14 14.56 -8.38 -8.80
C ARG A 14 15.26 -7.12 -9.30
N PHE A 15 14.52 -6.10 -9.76
CA PHE A 15 15.10 -4.90 -10.37
C PHE A 15 14.50 -3.58 -9.84
N THR A 16 13.40 -3.64 -9.08
CA THR A 16 12.81 -2.48 -8.39
C THR A 16 12.51 -2.81 -6.94
N LYS A 17 12.40 -1.80 -6.08
CA LYS A 17 12.07 -1.96 -4.66
C LYS A 17 11.12 -0.85 -4.18
N PRO A 18 10.10 -1.17 -3.37
CA PRO A 18 9.34 -0.13 -2.68
C PRO A 18 10.23 0.54 -1.65
N VAL A 19 10.24 1.89 -1.64
CA VAL A 19 11.01 2.70 -0.67
C VAL A 19 10.12 3.49 0.28
N THR A 20 8.82 3.54 0.01
CA THR A 20 7.79 4.16 0.86
C THR A 20 6.55 3.27 0.92
N GLY A 21 5.76 3.41 1.97
CA GLY A 21 4.48 2.73 2.16
C GLY A 21 3.62 3.49 3.16
N GLY A 22 2.37 3.75 2.82
CA GLY A 22 1.46 4.52 3.65
C GLY A 22 0.03 4.09 3.44
N TYR A 23 -0.71 4.00 4.54
CA TYR A 23 -2.15 3.80 4.53
C TYR A 23 -2.81 5.11 4.93
N TYR A 24 -3.74 5.58 4.10
CA TYR A 24 -4.48 6.81 4.33
C TYR A 24 -5.97 6.51 4.24
N PHE A 25 -6.75 7.23 5.04
CA PHE A 25 -8.19 7.23 4.95
C PHE A 25 -8.64 8.52 4.26
N ALA A 26 -9.32 8.38 3.13
CA ALA A 26 -9.96 9.48 2.44
C ALA A 26 -11.45 9.51 2.83
N PRO A 27 -11.87 10.39 3.77
CA PRO A 27 -13.27 10.48 4.19
C PRO A 27 -14.16 11.05 3.07
N SER A 28 -15.48 10.93 3.24
CA SER A 28 -16.43 11.67 2.40
C SER A 28 -16.28 13.18 2.60
N LEU A 29 -16.74 13.98 1.62
CA LEU A 29 -16.66 15.44 1.69
C LEU A 29 -17.38 15.99 2.93
N ASP A 30 -18.55 15.46 3.26
CA ASP A 30 -19.29 15.89 4.46
C ASP A 30 -18.47 15.71 5.73
N ARG A 31 -17.70 14.61 5.83
CA ARG A 31 -16.82 14.34 6.97
C ARG A 31 -15.56 15.19 6.97
N LEU A 32 -15.05 15.54 5.79
CA LEU A 32 -13.87 16.40 5.64
C LEU A 32 -14.18 17.86 5.98
N LEU A 33 -15.35 18.36 5.57
CA LEU A 33 -15.75 19.76 5.74
C LEU A 33 -16.39 20.05 7.10
N ALA A 34 -16.74 19.02 7.86
CA ALA A 34 -17.28 19.13 9.23
C ALA A 34 -16.19 19.07 10.32
N LEU A 35 -14.91 19.21 9.96
CA LEU A 35 -13.77 19.26 10.88
C LEU A 35 -13.59 20.62 11.54
#